data_AF-A0A7V3M1F1-F1
#
_entry.id   AF-A0A7V3M1F1-F1
#
_cell.length_a   1.000
_cell.length_b   1.000
_cell.length_c   1.000
_cell.angle_alpha   90.00
_cell.angle_beta   90.00
_cell.angle_gamma   90.00
#
_symmetry.space_group_name_H-M   'P 1'
#
loop_
_entity.id
_entity.type
_entity.pdbx_description
1 polymer ?
#
loop_
_entity_poly.entity_id
_entity_poly.type
_entity_poly.pdbx_seq_one_letter_code
_entity_poly.pdbx_strand_id
1 'polypeptide(L)' 'MKTVGQMTVRELEGVMEKVVEQKLYELIGDPDQGLDLRESVKKRLRRTIRDEMKGKPGIPAKEVARRLGLRW' A
#
# COMPACT_ATOMS: atom_id res chain seq x y z
N MET A 1 -38.50 0.49 -1.48
CA MET A 1 -37.19 1.06 -1.84
C MET A 1 -37.13 2.50 -1.36
N LYS A 2 -36.08 2.92 -0.66
CA LYS A 2 -35.82 4.36 -0.43
C LYS A 2 -35.35 4.97 -1.75
N THR A 3 -35.94 6.09 -2.15
CA THR A 3 -35.47 6.86 -3.31
C THR A 3 -34.58 8.02 -2.85
N VAL A 4 -33.74 8.55 -3.73
CA VAL A 4 -32.86 9.70 -3.41
C VAL A 4 -33.69 10.90 -2.94
N GLY A 5 -34.87 11.12 -3.53
CA GLY A 5 -35.79 12.20 -3.14
C GLY A 5 -36.39 12.06 -1.73
N GLN A 6 -36.23 10.90 -1.08
CA GLN A 6 -36.66 10.68 0.31
C GLN A 6 -35.54 10.88 1.32
N MET A 7 -34.31 11.20 0.87
CA MET A 7 -33.18 11.43 1.75
C MET A 7 -33.20 12.84 2.31
N THR A 8 -32.83 12.97 3.57
CA THR A 8 -32.42 14.25 4.14
C THR A 8 -31.11 14.72 3.53
N VAL A 9 -30.83 16.02 3.60
CA VAL A 9 -29.55 16.60 3.15
C VAL A 9 -28.37 15.89 3.82
N ARG A 10 -28.47 15.62 5.12
CA ARG A 10 -27.43 14.93 5.89
C ARG A 10 -27.18 13.49 5.43
N GLU A 11 -28.25 12.75 5.08
CA GLU A 11 -28.10 11.42 4.50
C GLU A 11 -27.39 11.50 3.13
N LEU A 12 -27.69 12.52 2.32
CA LEU A 12 -27.06 12.72 1.01
C LEU A 12 -25.58 13.10 1.15
N GLU A 13 -25.24 14.02 2.06
CA GLU A 13 -23.86 14.39 2.38
C GLU A 13 -23.04 13.15 2.77
N GLY A 14 -23.57 12.29 3.66
CA GLY A 14 -22.88 11.07 4.06
C GLY A 14 -22.69 10.06 2.92
N VAL A 15 -23.58 10.02 1.93
CA VAL A 15 -23.36 9.21 0.71
C VAL A 15 -22.27 9.83 -0.15
N MET A 16 -22.27 11.16 -0.32
CA MET A 16 -21.25 11.84 -1.10
C MET A 16 -19.86 11.70 -0.48
N GLU A 17 -19.73 11.84 0.84
CA GLU A 17 -18.46 11.64 1.56
C GLU A 17 -17.86 10.26 1.26
N LYS A 18 -18.66 9.19 1.38
CA LYS A 18 -18.22 7.83 1.07
C LYS A 18 -17.77 7.66 -0.38
N VAL A 19 -18.51 8.22 -1.33
CA VAL A 19 -18.17 8.14 -2.75
C VAL A 19 -16.87 8.89 -3.03
N VAL A 20 -16.68 10.08 -2.44
CA VAL A 20 -15.45 10.87 -2.59
C VAL A 20 -14.28 10.13 -1.98
N GLU A 21 -14.40 9.60 -0.76
CA GLU A 21 -13.36 8.80 -0.10
C GLU A 21 -12.97 7.59 -0.95
N GLN A 22 -13.96 6.84 -1.47
CA GLN A 22 -13.70 5.71 -2.37
C GLN A 22 -12.94 6.16 -3.63
N LYS A 23 -13.34 7.27 -4.26
CA LYS A 23 -12.69 7.76 -5.47
C LYS A 23 -11.28 8.28 -5.21
N LEU A 24 -11.05 8.91 -4.06
CA LEU A 24 -9.70 9.26 -3.64
C LEU A 24 -8.87 7.99 -3.46
N TYR A 25 -9.38 6.97 -2.77
CA TYR A 25 -8.68 5.71 -2.62
C TYR A 25 -8.33 5.03 -3.96
N GLU A 26 -9.25 5.06 -4.92
CA GLU A 26 -9.00 4.53 -6.27
C GLU A 26 -7.94 5.34 -7.04
N LEU A 27 -7.84 6.65 -6.81
CA LEU A 27 -6.93 7.54 -7.54
C LEU A 27 -5.54 7.65 -6.91
N ILE A 28 -5.46 7.65 -5.58
CA ILE A 28 -4.22 7.90 -4.81
C ILE A 28 -3.85 6.75 -3.86
N GLY A 29 -4.63 5.68 -3.84
CA GLY A 29 -4.33 4.49 -3.05
C GLY A 29 -3.07 3.77 -3.53
N ASP A 30 -2.60 2.85 -2.70
CA ASP A 30 -1.45 2.00 -3.06
C ASP A 30 -1.86 1.06 -4.22
N PRO A 31 -1.26 1.20 -5.42
CA PRO A 31 -1.61 0.38 -6.57
C PRO A 31 -1.27 -1.11 -6.35
N ASP A 32 -0.39 -1.43 -5.40
CA ASP A 32 0.00 -2.80 -5.08
C ASP A 32 -0.88 -3.42 -3.98
N GLN A 33 -1.87 -2.69 -3.45
CA GLN A 33 -2.69 -3.18 -2.36
C GLN A 33 -3.51 -4.42 -2.75
N GLY A 34 -3.45 -5.43 -1.89
CA GLY A 34 -4.16 -6.70 -2.09
C GLY A 34 -3.49 -7.62 -3.12
N LEU A 35 -2.36 -7.22 -3.71
CA LEU A 35 -1.57 -8.10 -4.57
C LEU A 35 -0.70 -9.05 -3.75
N ASP A 36 -0.58 -10.28 -4.25
CA ASP A 36 0.36 -11.26 -3.72
C ASP A 36 1.80 -10.97 -4.18
N LEU A 37 2.75 -11.17 -3.27
CA LEU A 37 4.16 -11.13 -3.63
C LEU A 37 4.50 -12.23 -4.66
N ARG A 38 5.26 -11.87 -5.69
CA ARG A 38 5.81 -12.85 -6.64
C ARG A 38 6.69 -13.88 -5.91
N GLU A 39 6.68 -15.13 -6.37
CA GLU A 39 7.45 -16.20 -5.72
C GLU A 39 8.96 -15.93 -5.68
N SER A 40 9.51 -15.24 -6.69
CA SER A 40 10.92 -14.80 -6.69
C SER A 40 11.22 -13.84 -5.53
N VAL A 41 10.30 -12.92 -5.23
CA VAL A 41 10.42 -11.96 -4.12
C VAL A 41 10.29 -12.70 -2.79
N LYS A 42 9.28 -13.57 -2.64
CA LYS A 42 9.11 -14.39 -1.43
C LYS A 42 10.34 -15.25 -1.15
N LYS A 43 10.91 -15.91 -2.17
CA LYS A 43 12.14 -16.71 -2.04
C LYS A 43 13.33 -15.88 -1.58
N ARG A 44 13.50 -14.67 -2.15
CA ARG A 44 14.57 -13.74 -1.76
C ARG A 44 14.40 -13.28 -0.31
N LEU A 45 13.19 -12.89 0.10
CA LEU A 45 12.90 -12.47 1.48
C LEU A 45 13.19 -13.57 2.49
N ARG A 46 12.68 -14.79 2.25
CA ARG A 46 12.95 -15.94 3.13
C ARG A 46 14.45 -16.23 3.29
N ARG A 47 15.25 -16.04 2.22
CA ARG A 47 16.70 -16.17 2.30
C ARG A 47 17.30 -15.08 3.19
N THR A 48 16.98 -13.81 2.93
CA THR A 48 17.51 -12.67 3.70
C THR A 48 17.17 -12.80 5.19
N ILE A 49 15.92 -13.11 5.53
CA ILE A 49 15.48 -13.31 6.93
C ILE A 49 16.31 -14.41 7.60
N ARG A 50 16.51 -15.56 6.93
CA ARG A 50 17.34 -16.65 7.49
C ARG A 50 18.80 -16.25 7.66
N ASP A 51 19.34 -15.42 6.79
CA ASP A 51 20.71 -14.93 6.87
C ASP A 51 20.87 -13.96 8.04
N GLU A 52 19.91 -13.06 8.25
CA GLU A 52 19.86 -12.14 9.40
C GLU A 52 19.72 -12.90 10.72
N MET A 53 18.86 -13.93 10.79
CA MET A 53 18.74 -14.80 11.96
C MET A 53 20.04 -15.55 12.29
N LYS A 54 20.94 -15.73 11.31
CA LYS A 54 22.28 -16.30 11.51
C LYS A 54 23.34 -15.23 11.85
N GLY A 55 22.92 -13.99 12.10
CA GLY A 55 23.79 -12.87 12.44
C GLY A 55 24.54 -12.28 11.23
N LYS A 56 24.14 -12.60 10.00
CA LYS A 56 24.77 -11.96 8.83
C LYS A 56 24.28 -10.52 8.73
N PRO A 57 25.19 -9.54 8.58
CA PRO A 57 24.80 -8.15 8.46
C PRO A 57 24.07 -7.89 7.13
N GLY A 58 23.05 -7.04 7.20
CA GLY A 58 22.41 -6.47 6.01
C GLY A 58 23.29 -5.44 5.30
N ILE A 59 22.78 -4.89 4.20
CA ILE A 59 23.44 -3.78 3.50
C ILE A 59 22.94 -2.47 4.12
N PRO A 60 23.81 -1.54 4.53
CA PRO A 60 23.38 -0.24 5.02
C PRO A 60 22.50 0.49 4.02
N ALA A 61 21.40 1.09 4.48
CA ALA A 61 20.42 1.70 3.60
C ALA A 61 20.97 2.85 2.75
N LYS A 62 21.92 3.64 3.29
CA LYS A 62 22.69 4.65 2.55
C LYS A 62 23.46 4.05 1.37
N GLU A 63 24.01 2.84 1.54
CA GLU A 63 24.72 2.17 0.45
C GLU A 63 23.75 1.67 -0.63
N VAL A 64 22.59 1.15 -0.23
CA VAL A 64 21.53 0.75 -1.17
C VAL A 64 21.05 1.96 -1.98
N ALA A 65 20.77 3.09 -1.32
CA ALA A 65 20.38 4.33 -1.98
C ALA A 65 21.42 4.79 -3.01
N ARG A 66 22.72 4.77 -2.64
CA ARG A 66 23.83 5.08 -3.57
C ARG A 66 23.84 4.16 -4.79
N ARG A 67 23.67 2.84 -4.60
CA ARG A 67 23.64 1.86 -5.71
C ARG A 67 22.45 2.08 -6.66
N LEU A 68 21.36 2.65 -6.16
CA LEU A 68 20.14 2.93 -6.91
C LEU A 68 20.05 4.38 -7.44
N GLY A 69 21.06 5.22 -7.17
CA GLY A 69 21.03 6.65 -7.54
C GLY A 69 19.99 7.47 -6.77
N LEU A 70 19.59 7.01 -5.58
CA LEU A 70 18.60 7.67 -4.72
C LEU A 70 19.29 8.57 -3.70
N ARG A 71 18.59 9.63 -3.27
CA ARG A 71 19.01 10.46 -2.12
C ARG A 71 18.60 9.76 -0.82
N TRP A 72 19.48 9.78 0.18
CA TRP A 72 19.31 9.19 1.51
C TRP A 72 19.43 10.25 2.59
#